data_AF-A0A918VX96-F1
#
_entry.id   AF-A0A918VX96-F1
#
_cell.length_a   1.000
_cell.length_b   1.000
_cell.length_c   1.000
_cell.angle_alpha   90.00
_cell.angle_beta   90.00
_cell.angle_gamma   90.00
#
_symmetry.space_group_name_H-M   'P 1'
#
loop_
_entity.id
_entity.type
_entity.pdbx_description
1 polymer ?
#
loop_
_entity_poly.entity_id
_entity_poly.type
_entity_poly.pdbx_seq_one_letter_code
_entity_poly.pdbx_strand_id
1 'polypeptide(L)'
;MHFNIFLFFPTAEIPDDYLDGYFLYDYNSFILLIKEVLHVKQQLKGRSFTFFYDSENVKEFLGLVNAFVEEQEQKDDIQKILRKIVSSYSLDVSTRKIKNPEYIFYLWNSNNINGIAPPILIKALDILQQKDENTIVFTLANHLSEQNHELNIIKDSLQDPVYPVLHKLPYAFSDCDFITWLRKFDNDQFTLHDQTKFKPTPYRWRKQRIYQCKITGQFWYFDYYHKDNKAHYEVFSSDGKIHLGEANLFGQLNPENANESKSIKDCIK
;
A
#
# COMPACT_ATOMS: atom_id res chain seq x y z
N MET A 1 -1.52 -13.65 16.35
CA MET A 1 -0.58 -12.74 15.65
C MET A 1 -1.08 -11.31 15.84
N HIS A 2 -0.20 -10.37 16.17
CA HIS A 2 -0.51 -8.93 16.23
C HIS A 2 -0.05 -8.28 14.94
N PHE A 3 -0.75 -7.29 14.38
CA PHE A 3 -0.33 -6.60 13.15
C PHE A 3 0.06 -5.15 13.46
N ASN A 4 1.25 -4.72 13.02
CA ASN A 4 1.71 -3.35 13.16
C ASN A 4 1.57 -2.62 11.81
N ILE A 5 0.76 -1.56 11.76
CA ILE A 5 0.37 -0.93 10.49
C ILE A 5 0.69 0.55 10.56
N PHE A 6 1.69 0.99 9.83
CA PHE A 6 2.11 2.40 9.80
C PHE A 6 1.35 3.15 8.71
N LEU A 7 0.50 4.09 9.11
CA LEU A 7 -0.26 4.92 8.19
C LEU A 7 0.59 6.09 7.72
N PHE A 8 0.71 6.26 6.40
CA PHE A 8 1.36 7.41 5.80
C PHE A 8 0.42 8.12 4.83
N PHE A 9 0.04 9.35 5.16
CA PHE A 9 -0.86 10.20 4.38
C PHE A 9 -0.08 11.03 3.35
N PRO A 10 -0.71 11.42 2.22
CA PRO A 10 -0.10 12.33 1.25
C PRO A 10 0.34 13.66 1.87
N THR A 11 1.45 14.19 1.37
CA THR A 11 2.03 15.48 1.74
C THR A 11 2.22 16.36 0.48
N ALA A 12 2.52 17.65 0.67
CA ALA A 12 2.62 18.61 -0.44
C ALA A 12 3.88 18.46 -1.33
N GLU A 13 4.88 17.68 -0.89
CA GLU A 13 6.15 17.48 -1.62
C GLU A 13 6.06 16.48 -2.78
N ILE A 14 4.85 16.22 -3.29
CA ILE A 14 4.62 15.19 -4.30
C ILE A 14 4.56 15.83 -5.69
N PRO A 15 5.45 15.48 -6.63
CA PRO A 15 5.43 16.03 -7.98
C PRO A 15 4.12 15.67 -8.71
N ASP A 16 3.60 16.63 -9.49
CA ASP A 16 2.38 16.52 -10.29
C ASP A 16 2.35 15.29 -11.22
N ASP A 17 3.53 14.78 -11.61
CA ASP A 17 3.71 13.72 -12.60
C ASP A 17 3.46 12.28 -12.06
N TYR A 18 3.27 12.10 -10.74
CA TYR A 18 3.18 10.77 -10.09
C TYR A 18 1.78 10.41 -9.58
N LEU A 19 0.81 11.29 -9.78
CA LEU A 19 -0.60 10.94 -9.69
C LEU A 19 -0.93 10.34 -11.05
N ASP A 20 -1.14 9.03 -11.17
CA ASP A 20 -1.48 8.31 -12.41
C ASP A 20 -2.84 8.78 -13.01
N GLY A 21 -3.10 10.09 -13.14
CA GLY A 21 -4.38 10.67 -13.55
C GLY A 21 -5.59 10.34 -12.66
N TYR A 22 -5.40 9.63 -11.54
CA TYR A 22 -6.50 9.07 -10.72
C TYR A 22 -6.76 9.80 -9.41
N PHE A 23 -5.87 10.67 -8.96
CA PHE A 23 -6.08 11.47 -7.75
C PHE A 23 -6.19 12.93 -8.14
N LEU A 24 -7.41 13.46 -8.06
CA LEU A 24 -7.65 14.88 -8.20
C LEU A 24 -7.52 15.49 -6.81
N TYR A 25 -6.91 16.66 -6.68
CA TYR A 25 -6.91 17.36 -5.39
C TYR A 25 -8.32 17.92 -5.13
N ASP A 26 -9.26 17.03 -4.80
CA ASP A 26 -10.67 17.32 -4.58
C ASP A 26 -11.24 16.47 -3.44
N TYR A 27 -12.44 16.84 -2.99
CA TYR A 27 -13.14 16.14 -1.91
C TYR A 27 -13.31 14.64 -2.17
N ASN A 28 -13.67 14.25 -3.39
CA ASN A 28 -13.96 12.85 -3.73
C ASN A 28 -12.71 11.97 -3.66
N SER A 29 -11.56 12.51 -4.00
CA SER A 29 -10.29 11.79 -3.95
C SER A 29 -9.79 11.68 -2.51
N PHE A 30 -9.86 12.76 -1.72
CA PHE A 30 -9.53 12.71 -0.29
C PHE A 30 -10.43 11.76 0.49
N ILE A 31 -11.74 11.80 0.25
CA ILE A 31 -12.69 10.91 0.93
C ILE A 31 -12.45 9.44 0.55
N LEU A 32 -12.07 9.17 -0.71
CA LEU A 32 -11.74 7.82 -1.18
C LEU A 32 -10.52 7.27 -0.43
N LEU A 33 -9.44 8.05 -0.32
CA LEU A 33 -8.23 7.62 0.40
C LEU A 33 -8.51 7.24 1.85
N ILE A 34 -9.22 8.10 2.60
CA ILE A 34 -9.49 7.81 4.00
C ILE A 34 -10.51 6.66 4.18
N LYS A 35 -11.40 6.45 3.20
CA LYS A 35 -12.29 5.27 3.18
C LYS A 35 -11.53 3.97 2.96
N GLU A 36 -10.45 3.95 2.18
CA GLU A 36 -9.57 2.77 2.06
C GLU A 36 -8.98 2.38 3.42
N VAL A 37 -8.55 3.34 4.25
CA VAL A 37 -8.08 3.05 5.61
C VAL A 37 -9.18 2.49 6.51
N LEU A 38 -10.40 3.04 6.43
CA LEU A 38 -11.54 2.49 7.16
C LEU A 38 -11.83 1.06 6.74
N HIS A 39 -11.75 0.76 5.44
CA HIS A 39 -11.97 -0.57 4.92
C HIS A 39 -10.89 -1.54 5.41
N VAL A 40 -9.61 -1.16 5.40
CA VAL A 40 -8.53 -1.94 6.03
C VAL A 40 -8.84 -2.23 7.50
N LYS A 41 -9.27 -1.23 8.27
CA LYS A 41 -9.65 -1.39 9.68
C LYS A 41 -10.81 -2.39 9.86
N GLN A 42 -11.76 -2.43 8.93
CA GLN A 42 -12.86 -3.40 8.93
C GLN A 42 -12.37 -4.83 8.64
N GLN A 43 -11.44 -5.00 7.68
CA GLN A 43 -10.86 -6.31 7.35
C GLN A 43 -10.03 -6.91 8.49
N LEU A 44 -9.53 -6.07 9.40
CA LEU A 44 -8.81 -6.49 10.59
C LEU A 44 -9.72 -6.83 11.77
N LYS A 45 -11.04 -6.71 11.64
CA LYS A 45 -11.99 -7.03 12.73
C LYS A 45 -11.81 -8.48 13.18
N GLY A 46 -11.60 -8.68 14.48
CA GLY A 46 -11.32 -10.00 15.07
C GLY A 46 -9.84 -10.39 15.07
N ARG A 47 -8.96 -9.58 14.48
CA ARG A 47 -7.49 -9.72 14.58
C ARG A 47 -6.93 -8.73 15.60
N SER A 48 -5.76 -9.04 16.16
CA SER A 48 -5.02 -8.11 17.02
C SER A 48 -4.18 -7.18 16.14
N PHE A 49 -4.32 -5.85 16.27
CA PHE A 49 -3.57 -4.90 15.46
C PHE A 49 -3.40 -3.54 16.16
N THR A 50 -2.42 -2.76 15.69
CA THR A 50 -2.21 -1.36 16.03
C THR A 50 -1.92 -0.55 14.77
N PHE A 51 -2.64 0.54 14.58
CA PHE A 51 -2.34 1.58 13.60
C PHE A 51 -1.38 2.59 14.21
N PHE A 52 -0.19 2.71 13.66
CA PHE A 52 0.77 3.75 14.00
C PHE A 52 0.58 4.92 13.05
N TYR A 53 0.44 6.13 13.56
CA TYR A 53 0.32 7.34 12.74
C TYR A 53 1.21 8.44 13.30
N ASP A 54 1.54 9.43 12.48
CA ASP A 54 2.28 10.62 12.88
C ASP A 54 1.34 11.83 12.82
N SER A 55 1.10 12.49 13.96
CA SER A 55 0.20 13.66 14.01
C SER A 55 0.64 14.81 13.11
N GLU A 56 1.94 15.01 12.86
CA GLU A 56 2.41 16.06 11.95
C GLU A 56 2.10 15.68 10.49
N ASN A 57 2.28 14.41 10.09
CA ASN A 57 1.85 13.95 8.77
C ASN A 57 0.32 14.06 8.57
N VAL A 58 -0.47 13.76 9.59
CA VAL A 58 -1.94 13.97 9.55
C VAL A 58 -2.29 15.46 9.42
N LYS A 59 -1.54 16.34 10.09
CA LYS A 59 -1.74 17.79 10.01
C LYS A 59 -1.38 18.34 8.63
N GLU A 60 -0.30 17.87 8.02
CA GLU A 60 0.06 18.21 6.64
C GLU A 60 -1.03 17.76 5.66
N PHE A 61 -1.53 16.53 5.80
CA PHE A 61 -2.65 16.03 5.00
C PHE A 61 -3.90 16.91 5.15
N LEU A 62 -4.26 17.30 6.38
CA LEU A 62 -5.36 18.24 6.62
C LEU A 62 -5.09 19.63 6.02
N GLY A 63 -3.83 20.04 5.95
CA GLY A 63 -3.41 21.23 5.21
C GLY A 63 -3.76 21.15 3.73
N LEU A 64 -3.47 20.00 3.08
CA LEU A 64 -3.87 19.76 1.70
C LEU A 64 -5.39 19.79 1.53
N VAL A 65 -6.13 19.11 2.41
CA VAL A 65 -7.61 19.12 2.39
C VAL A 65 -8.13 20.55 2.49
N ASN A 66 -7.59 21.37 3.40
CA ASN A 66 -8.02 22.75 3.58
C ASN A 66 -7.70 23.64 2.37
N ALA A 67 -6.61 23.35 1.65
CA ALA A 67 -6.20 24.11 0.47
C ALA A 67 -7.03 23.79 -0.78
N PHE A 68 -7.49 22.54 -0.92
CA PHE A 68 -8.07 22.04 -2.16
C PHE A 68 -9.57 21.70 -2.08
N VAL A 69 -10.11 21.54 -0.88
CA VAL A 69 -11.55 21.41 -0.67
C VAL A 69 -12.09 22.80 -0.31
N GLU A 70 -13.15 23.26 -0.98
CA GLU A 70 -13.73 24.58 -0.70
C GLU A 70 -14.71 24.51 0.46
N GLU A 71 -15.66 23.58 0.37
CA GLU A 71 -16.81 23.48 1.27
C GLU A 71 -16.42 23.05 2.69
N GLN A 72 -16.88 23.80 3.71
CA GLN A 72 -16.57 23.50 5.11
C GLN A 72 -17.18 22.16 5.56
N GLU A 73 -18.40 21.83 5.11
CA GLU A 73 -19.06 20.55 5.43
C GLU A 73 -18.23 19.35 4.95
N GLN A 74 -17.62 19.46 3.77
CA GLN A 74 -16.75 18.43 3.19
C GLN A 74 -15.47 18.25 4.00
N LYS A 75 -14.86 19.35 4.46
CA LYS A 75 -13.69 19.33 5.36
C LYS A 75 -14.04 18.64 6.69
N ASP A 76 -15.20 18.99 7.25
CA ASP A 76 -15.67 18.43 8.52
C ASP A 76 -15.92 16.92 8.42
N ASP A 77 -16.46 16.44 7.29
CA ASP A 77 -16.64 14.99 7.05
C ASP A 77 -15.31 14.24 6.99
N ILE A 78 -14.32 14.78 6.24
CA ILE A 78 -12.97 14.22 6.19
C ILE A 78 -12.34 14.15 7.58
N GLN A 79 -12.41 15.25 8.35
CA GLN A 79 -11.88 15.29 9.72
C GLN A 79 -12.57 14.29 10.64
N LYS A 80 -13.90 14.15 10.54
CA LYS A 80 -14.69 13.19 11.32
C LYS A 80 -14.27 11.76 11.03
N ILE A 81 -14.01 11.41 9.78
CA ILE A 81 -13.52 10.08 9.39
C ILE A 81 -12.09 9.85 9.90
N LEU A 82 -11.20 10.82 9.73
CA LEU A 82 -9.83 10.71 10.23
C LEU A 82 -9.79 10.48 11.74
N ARG A 83 -10.59 11.21 12.53
CA ARG A 83 -10.71 10.99 13.98
C ARG A 83 -11.12 9.56 14.32
N LYS A 84 -12.01 8.93 13.53
CA LYS A 84 -12.37 7.52 13.72
C LYS A 84 -11.21 6.58 13.40
N ILE A 85 -10.46 6.87 12.35
CA ILE A 85 -9.27 6.09 11.95
C ILE A 85 -8.25 6.09 13.09
N VAL A 86 -7.82 7.27 13.54
CA VAL A 86 -6.75 7.45 14.53
C VAL A 86 -7.20 7.33 16.00
N SER A 87 -8.42 6.85 16.25
CA SER A 87 -8.94 6.65 17.61
C SER A 87 -8.51 5.31 18.22
N SER A 88 -9.44 4.35 18.34
CA SER A 88 -9.17 3.03 18.89
C SER A 88 -8.17 2.26 18.04
N TYR A 89 -7.35 1.43 18.70
CA TYR A 89 -6.29 0.63 18.08
C TYR A 89 -5.27 1.47 17.32
N SER A 90 -5.02 2.70 17.77
CA SER A 90 -4.07 3.61 17.13
C SER A 90 -3.07 4.18 18.13
N LEU A 91 -1.86 4.48 17.66
CA LEU A 91 -0.79 5.06 18.44
C LEU A 91 -0.09 6.17 17.64
N ASP A 92 0.02 7.35 18.25
CA ASP A 92 0.74 8.48 17.69
C ASP A 92 2.26 8.34 17.93
N VAL A 93 3.03 8.21 16.87
CA VAL A 93 4.48 8.04 16.93
C VAL A 93 5.24 9.37 16.95
N SER A 94 4.58 10.50 16.67
CA SER A 94 5.21 11.84 16.71
C SER A 94 5.73 12.17 18.11
N THR A 95 5.01 11.69 19.13
CA THR A 95 5.31 11.89 20.55
C THR A 95 6.48 11.04 21.06
N ARG A 96 6.90 10.03 20.30
CA ARG A 96 7.97 9.12 20.71
C ARG A 96 9.33 9.70 20.32
N LYS A 97 10.34 9.57 21.19
CA LYS A 97 11.73 9.86 20.82
C LYS A 97 12.30 8.72 19.98
N ILE A 98 13.10 9.03 18.95
CA ILE A 98 13.87 8.02 18.20
C ILE A 98 14.98 7.52 19.14
N LYS A 99 15.14 6.20 19.27
CA LYS A 99 16.15 5.64 20.19
C LYS A 99 17.58 5.92 19.74
N ASN A 100 17.82 5.95 18.43
CA ASN A 100 19.16 6.11 17.84
C ASN A 100 19.20 7.34 16.90
N PRO A 101 19.30 8.57 17.44
CA PRO A 101 19.29 9.81 16.65
C PRO A 101 20.55 10.01 15.79
N GLU A 102 21.62 9.26 16.05
CA GLU A 102 22.90 9.34 15.32
C GLU A 102 22.82 8.77 13.89
N TYR A 103 21.75 8.05 13.57
CA TYR A 103 21.54 7.47 12.25
C TYR A 103 20.69 8.37 11.37
N ILE A 104 21.11 8.48 10.11
CA ILE A 104 20.31 9.05 9.03
C ILE A 104 19.68 7.92 8.24
N PHE A 105 18.44 8.13 7.79
CA PHE A 105 17.69 7.16 7.03
C PHE A 105 17.36 7.78 5.67
N TYR A 106 17.67 7.08 4.59
CA TYR A 106 17.42 7.51 3.22
C TYR A 106 16.42 6.57 2.57
N LEU A 107 15.42 7.12 1.89
CA LEU A 107 14.52 6.33 1.06
C LEU A 107 15.18 6.13 -0.32
N TRP A 108 15.51 4.89 -0.64
CA TRP A 108 16.23 4.55 -1.87
C TRP A 108 15.29 3.96 -2.92
N ASN A 109 15.41 4.42 -4.16
CA ASN A 109 14.79 3.80 -5.33
C ASN A 109 15.89 3.58 -6.38
N SER A 110 15.76 2.53 -7.21
CA SER A 110 16.70 2.25 -8.31
C SER A 110 16.88 3.42 -9.27
N ASN A 111 15.89 4.30 -9.37
CA ASN A 111 15.90 5.45 -10.28
C ASN A 111 16.38 6.75 -9.61
N ASN A 112 16.30 6.86 -8.29
CA ASN A 112 16.70 8.05 -7.55
C ASN A 112 16.84 7.74 -6.04
N ILE A 113 17.76 8.43 -5.38
CA ILE A 113 17.75 8.52 -3.91
C ILE A 113 16.81 9.66 -3.56
N ASN A 114 15.64 9.33 -3.01
CA ASN A 114 14.80 10.36 -2.40
C ASN A 114 15.54 10.87 -1.15
N GLY A 115 15.26 12.11 -0.74
CA GLY A 115 15.88 12.72 0.44
C GLY A 115 15.67 11.91 1.73
N ILE A 116 15.95 12.54 2.87
CA ILE A 116 15.77 11.92 4.19
C ILE A 116 14.40 11.22 4.26
N ALA A 117 14.40 9.94 4.66
CA ALA A 117 13.21 9.13 4.73
C ALA A 117 12.16 9.82 5.63
N PRO A 118 10.86 9.78 5.26
CA PRO A 118 9.81 10.36 6.09
C PRO A 118 9.87 9.88 7.55
N PRO A 119 9.60 10.73 8.55
CA PRO A 119 9.68 10.37 9.96
C PRO A 119 8.94 9.07 10.31
N ILE A 120 7.76 8.84 9.73
CA ILE A 120 6.99 7.60 9.93
C ILE A 120 7.78 6.33 9.57
N LEU A 121 8.58 6.36 8.50
CA LEU A 121 9.39 5.22 8.06
C LEU A 121 10.57 4.98 9.00
N ILE A 122 11.17 6.07 9.49
CA ILE A 122 12.23 6.01 10.51
C ILE A 122 11.70 5.37 11.80
N LYS A 123 10.49 5.78 12.23
CA LYS A 123 9.83 5.21 13.41
C LYS A 123 9.45 3.76 13.19
N ALA A 124 8.99 3.39 12.00
CA ALA A 124 8.72 2.00 11.65
C ALA A 124 9.97 1.16 11.83
N LEU A 125 11.12 1.61 11.32
CA LEU A 125 12.41 0.92 11.51
C LEU A 125 12.88 0.87 12.96
N ASP A 126 12.67 1.93 13.74
CA ASP A 126 13.05 1.95 15.15
C ASP A 126 12.17 1.04 16.03
N ILE A 127 10.94 0.75 15.58
CA ILE A 127 10.07 -0.27 16.19
C ILE A 127 10.44 -1.67 15.71
N LEU A 128 10.77 -1.82 14.42
CA LEU A 128 11.20 -3.06 13.74
C LEU A 128 12.63 -3.51 14.09
N GLN A 129 13.20 -3.05 15.21
CA GLN A 129 14.51 -3.49 15.70
C GLN A 129 14.67 -5.02 15.72
N GLN A 130 13.56 -5.78 15.69
CA GLN A 130 13.49 -7.18 15.31
C GLN A 130 12.48 -7.36 14.15
N LYS A 131 12.81 -8.23 13.20
CA LYS A 131 12.00 -8.49 11.99
C LYS A 131 10.64 -9.05 12.40
N ASP A 132 9.63 -8.19 12.49
CA ASP A 132 8.26 -8.61 12.77
C ASP A 132 7.50 -8.73 11.45
N GLU A 133 7.36 -9.96 10.95
CA GLU A 133 6.82 -10.26 9.62
C GLU A 133 5.39 -9.74 9.41
N ASN A 134 4.67 -9.45 10.50
CA ASN A 134 3.32 -8.90 10.54
C ASN A 134 3.27 -7.35 10.50
N THR A 135 4.38 -6.70 10.14
CA THR A 135 4.48 -5.23 10.03
C THR A 135 4.40 -4.77 8.58
N ILE A 136 3.65 -3.70 8.33
CA ILE A 136 3.49 -3.11 7.00
C ILE A 136 3.34 -1.59 7.08
N VAL A 137 3.85 -0.89 6.08
CA VAL A 137 3.52 0.51 5.83
C VAL A 137 2.30 0.58 4.91
N PHE A 138 1.21 1.18 5.36
CA PHE A 138 0.06 1.48 4.52
C PHE A 138 0.12 2.94 4.08
N THR A 139 0.59 3.14 2.85
CA THR A 139 0.76 4.47 2.25
C THR A 139 -0.45 4.85 1.43
N LEU A 140 -1.04 5.98 1.74
CA LEU A 140 -2.04 6.64 0.89
C LEU A 140 -1.35 7.57 -0.12
N ALA A 141 -0.04 7.75 0.00
CA ALA A 141 0.81 8.50 -0.90
C ALA A 141 1.31 7.58 -2.03
N ASN A 142 0.94 7.89 -3.28
CA ASN A 142 1.31 7.07 -4.45
C ASN A 142 2.81 7.17 -4.82
N HIS A 143 3.52 8.21 -4.33
CA HIS A 143 4.90 8.51 -4.71
C HIS A 143 5.97 7.61 -4.05
N LEU A 144 5.59 6.84 -3.02
CA LEU A 144 6.47 5.80 -2.46
C LEU A 144 6.49 4.53 -3.32
N SER A 145 5.89 4.56 -4.52
CA SER A 145 5.72 3.42 -5.41
C SER A 145 7.06 2.86 -5.91
N GLU A 146 7.51 1.78 -5.28
CA GLU A 146 8.59 0.93 -5.77
C GLU A 146 8.05 -0.26 -6.58
N GLN A 147 8.95 -0.92 -7.32
CA GLN A 147 8.58 -2.01 -8.23
C GLN A 147 8.15 -3.31 -7.52
N ASN A 148 8.35 -3.45 -6.20
CA ASN A 148 8.30 -4.75 -5.51
C ASN A 148 7.45 -4.85 -4.22
N HIS A 149 6.55 -3.90 -3.92
CA HIS A 149 5.80 -3.88 -2.64
C HIS A 149 6.70 -3.81 -1.39
N GLU A 150 7.93 -3.33 -1.57
CA GLU A 150 8.89 -3.08 -0.52
C GLU A 150 9.40 -1.65 -0.67
N LEU A 151 9.55 -0.94 0.45
CA LEU A 151 10.29 0.32 0.54
C LEU A 151 11.71 -0.02 0.95
N ASN A 152 12.68 0.46 0.18
CA ASN A 152 14.09 0.28 0.46
C ASN A 152 14.62 1.49 1.25
N ILE A 153 15.05 1.25 2.49
CA ILE A 153 15.55 2.31 3.37
C ILE A 153 16.98 2.01 3.76
N ILE A 154 17.88 2.93 3.45
CA ILE A 154 19.29 2.87 3.84
C ILE A 154 19.41 3.56 5.20
N LYS A 155 19.84 2.82 6.22
CA LYS A 155 20.21 3.33 7.53
C LYS A 155 21.72 3.52 7.58
N ASP A 156 22.17 4.75 7.77
CA ASP A 156 23.59 5.12 7.77
C ASP A 156 23.98 5.82 9.07
N SER A 157 25.18 5.52 9.59
CA SER A 157 25.73 6.17 10.78
C SER A 157 26.74 7.21 10.35
N LEU A 158 26.52 8.48 10.72
CA LEU A 158 27.50 9.52 10.41
C LEU A 158 28.78 9.43 11.24
N GLN A 159 28.76 8.66 12.34
CA GLN A 159 29.82 8.66 13.36
C GLN A 159 30.46 7.30 13.60
N ASP A 160 29.85 6.21 13.13
CA ASP A 160 30.34 4.84 13.31
C ASP A 160 30.85 4.31 11.95
N PRO A 161 32.08 3.77 11.84
CA PRO A 161 32.63 3.21 10.60
C PRO A 161 31.90 1.95 10.08
N VAL A 162 30.75 1.58 10.64
CA VAL A 162 29.93 0.48 10.15
C VAL A 162 29.29 0.84 8.82
N TYR A 163 29.27 -0.10 7.89
CA TYR A 163 28.64 0.08 6.60
C TYR A 163 27.13 0.39 6.72
N PRO A 164 26.58 1.23 5.81
CA PRO A 164 25.15 1.45 5.74
C PRO A 164 24.38 0.14 5.60
N VAL A 165 23.22 0.05 6.27
CA VAL A 165 22.37 -1.14 6.27
C VAL A 165 21.12 -0.87 5.41
N LEU A 166 20.87 -1.74 4.44
CA LEU A 166 19.64 -1.70 3.65
C LEU A 166 18.53 -2.48 4.37
N HIS A 167 17.44 -1.79 4.70
CA HIS A 167 16.21 -2.36 5.21
C HIS A 167 15.15 -2.40 4.12
N LYS A 168 14.40 -3.51 4.07
CA LYS A 168 13.25 -3.70 3.16
C LYS A 168 11.98 -3.75 3.98
N LEU A 169 11.09 -2.79 3.76
CA LEU A 169 9.81 -2.70 4.46
C LEU A 169 8.65 -3.05 3.53
N PRO A 170 7.83 -4.08 3.84
CA PRO A 170 6.61 -4.30 3.10
C PRO A 170 5.73 -3.04 3.11
N TYR A 171 5.12 -2.72 1.96
CA TYR A 171 4.12 -1.66 1.91
C TYR A 171 2.92 -2.03 1.03
N ALA A 172 1.78 -1.42 1.35
CA ALA A 172 0.57 -1.44 0.56
C ALA A 172 0.17 0.00 0.24
N PHE A 173 -0.29 0.23 -0.99
CA PHE A 173 -0.72 1.56 -1.46
C PHE A 173 -2.23 1.61 -1.80
N SER A 174 -2.91 0.47 -1.63
CA SER A 174 -4.35 0.34 -1.66
C SER A 174 -4.80 -0.66 -0.59
N ASP A 175 -6.05 -0.55 -0.17
CA ASP A 175 -6.69 -1.54 0.70
C ASP A 175 -6.66 -2.96 0.10
N CYS A 176 -6.80 -3.12 -1.22
CA CYS A 176 -6.68 -4.43 -1.87
C CYS A 176 -5.26 -5.01 -1.80
N ASP A 177 -4.22 -4.18 -1.98
CA ASP A 177 -2.83 -4.63 -1.77
C ASP A 177 -2.64 -5.04 -0.32
N PHE A 178 -3.18 -4.25 0.61
CA PHE A 178 -3.14 -4.57 2.04
C PHE A 178 -3.83 -5.90 2.33
N ILE A 179 -5.02 -6.14 1.76
CA ILE A 179 -5.77 -7.39 1.91
C ILE A 179 -4.96 -8.55 1.31
N THR A 180 -4.35 -8.37 0.14
CA THR A 180 -3.51 -9.39 -0.50
C THR A 180 -2.28 -9.73 0.36
N TRP A 181 -1.69 -8.74 1.02
CA TRP A 181 -0.63 -8.95 2.02
C TRP A 181 -1.15 -9.66 3.27
N LEU A 182 -2.30 -9.26 3.82
CA LEU A 182 -2.90 -9.86 5.01
C LEU A 182 -3.21 -11.36 4.81
N ARG A 183 -3.62 -11.73 3.59
CA ARG A 183 -3.90 -13.12 3.20
C ARG A 183 -2.68 -14.04 3.29
N LYS A 184 -1.45 -13.52 3.29
CA LYS A 184 -0.23 -14.33 3.51
C LYS A 184 -0.22 -15.05 4.86
N PHE A 185 -0.92 -14.49 5.85
CA PHE A 185 -1.00 -15.03 7.20
C PHE A 185 -2.21 -15.94 7.41
N ASP A 186 -3.07 -16.04 6.39
CA ASP A 186 -4.21 -16.94 6.39
C ASP A 186 -3.73 -18.26 5.79
N ASN A 187 -3.44 -19.23 6.65
CA ASN A 187 -3.02 -20.57 6.23
C ASN A 187 -3.96 -21.10 5.13
N ASP A 188 -3.38 -21.76 4.12
CA ASP A 188 -4.05 -22.38 2.97
C ASP A 188 -4.67 -21.45 1.91
N GLN A 189 -4.35 -20.14 1.92
CA GLN A 189 -4.88 -19.20 0.93
C GLN A 189 -3.86 -18.83 -0.15
N PHE A 190 -4.31 -18.90 -1.41
CA PHE A 190 -3.57 -18.42 -2.57
C PHE A 190 -3.33 -16.90 -2.46
N THR A 191 -2.13 -16.46 -2.82
CA THR A 191 -1.75 -15.03 -2.86
C THR A 191 -0.77 -14.76 -4.00
N LEU A 192 -0.96 -13.64 -4.68
CA LEU A 192 -0.05 -13.16 -5.73
C LEU A 192 1.32 -12.70 -5.18
N HIS A 193 1.45 -12.54 -3.86
CA HIS A 193 2.73 -12.23 -3.24
C HIS A 193 3.60 -13.47 -2.95
N ASP A 194 3.16 -14.69 -3.30
CA ASP A 194 4.04 -15.86 -3.27
C ASP A 194 5.14 -15.67 -4.32
N GLN A 195 6.28 -15.12 -3.91
CA GLN A 195 7.42 -14.79 -4.77
C GLN A 195 8.04 -16.05 -5.40
N THR A 196 7.72 -17.26 -4.93
CA THR A 196 8.17 -18.49 -5.59
C THR A 196 7.36 -18.77 -6.87
N LYS A 197 6.10 -18.31 -6.92
CA LYS A 197 5.16 -18.55 -8.03
C LYS A 197 4.94 -17.34 -8.93
N PHE A 198 4.95 -16.14 -8.37
CA PHE A 198 4.61 -14.91 -9.07
C PHE A 198 5.76 -13.92 -9.06
N LYS A 199 5.84 -13.10 -10.10
CA LYS A 199 6.67 -11.89 -10.15
C LYS A 199 5.78 -10.66 -10.38
N PRO A 200 5.99 -9.56 -9.64
CA PRO A 200 5.28 -8.31 -9.91
C PRO A 200 5.66 -7.77 -11.29
N THR A 201 4.71 -7.12 -11.96
CA THR A 201 4.96 -6.34 -13.19
C THR A 201 4.96 -4.84 -12.85
N PRO A 202 5.49 -3.97 -13.73
CA PRO A 202 5.32 -2.53 -13.57
C PRO A 202 3.88 -2.07 -13.80
N TYR A 203 3.04 -2.91 -14.40
CA TYR A 203 1.70 -2.54 -14.82
C TYR A 203 0.67 -2.62 -13.71
N ARG A 204 -0.36 -1.78 -13.82
CA ARG A 204 -1.47 -1.69 -12.88
C ARG A 204 -2.80 -1.55 -13.59
N TRP A 205 -3.81 -2.22 -13.05
CA TRP A 205 -5.21 -1.95 -13.37
C TRP A 205 -5.83 -1.16 -12.23
N ARG A 206 -6.15 0.12 -12.46
CA ARG A 206 -6.52 1.06 -11.39
C ARG A 206 -5.41 1.07 -10.32
N LYS A 207 -5.73 0.72 -9.07
CA LYS A 207 -4.77 0.58 -7.97
C LYS A 207 -4.28 -0.87 -7.78
N GLN A 208 -4.63 -1.82 -8.65
CA GLN A 208 -4.24 -3.23 -8.50
C GLN A 208 -3.01 -3.54 -9.33
N ARG A 209 -1.94 -4.01 -8.68
CA ARG A 209 -0.76 -4.46 -9.42
C ARG A 209 -1.07 -5.73 -10.21
N ILE A 210 -0.58 -5.78 -11.44
CA ILE A 210 -0.61 -6.98 -12.27
C ILE A 210 0.65 -7.82 -11.96
N TYR A 211 0.47 -9.11 -11.77
CA TYR A 211 1.51 -10.10 -11.53
C TYR A 211 1.62 -11.05 -12.72
N GLN A 212 2.80 -11.62 -12.94
CA GLN A 212 2.99 -12.69 -13.90
C GLN A 212 3.34 -13.99 -13.18
N CYS A 213 2.61 -15.06 -13.47
CA CYS A 213 2.96 -16.41 -13.03
C CYS A 213 4.28 -16.83 -13.69
N LYS A 214 5.24 -17.27 -12.89
CA LYS A 214 6.58 -17.65 -13.36
C LYS A 214 6.58 -18.92 -14.21
N ILE A 215 5.64 -19.84 -13.94
CA ILE A 215 5.54 -21.13 -14.63
C ILE A 215 4.77 -20.99 -15.95
N THR A 216 3.57 -20.41 -15.90
CA THR A 216 2.67 -20.35 -17.06
C THR A 216 2.83 -19.08 -17.89
N GLY A 217 3.49 -18.06 -17.37
CA GLY A 217 3.59 -16.74 -18.01
C GLY A 217 2.29 -15.93 -18.00
N GLN A 218 1.19 -16.49 -17.48
CA GLN A 218 -0.12 -15.83 -17.38
C GLN A 218 -0.06 -14.57 -16.51
N PHE A 219 -0.88 -13.58 -16.85
CA PHE A 219 -1.04 -12.37 -16.05
C PHE A 219 -2.22 -12.50 -15.09
N TRP A 220 -2.04 -12.00 -13.87
CA TRP A 220 -3.00 -12.10 -12.78
C TRP A 220 -3.13 -10.75 -12.09
N TYR A 221 -4.35 -10.31 -11.79
CA TYR A 221 -4.57 -9.24 -10.81
C TYR A 221 -5.73 -9.60 -9.89
N PHE A 222 -5.73 -9.05 -8.68
CA PHE A 222 -6.80 -9.28 -7.71
C PHE A 222 -7.93 -8.29 -7.96
N ASP A 223 -9.14 -8.79 -8.26
CA ASP A 223 -10.33 -7.96 -8.40
C ASP A 223 -11.23 -8.13 -7.17
N TYR A 224 -11.22 -7.10 -6.34
CA TYR A 224 -11.97 -7.06 -5.09
C TYR A 224 -13.23 -6.19 -5.18
N TYR A 225 -13.38 -5.38 -6.25
CA TYR A 225 -14.34 -4.28 -6.27
C TYR A 225 -15.47 -4.50 -7.27
N HIS A 226 -16.35 -5.46 -6.97
CA HIS A 226 -17.64 -5.62 -7.65
C HIS A 226 -18.77 -5.64 -6.62
N LYS A 227 -19.85 -4.91 -6.89
CA LYS A 227 -21.03 -4.84 -6.00
C LYS A 227 -21.70 -6.19 -5.80
N ASP A 228 -21.61 -7.06 -6.80
CA ASP A 228 -22.36 -8.31 -6.90
C ASP A 228 -21.47 -9.56 -6.98
N ASN A 229 -20.13 -9.40 -7.05
CA ASN A 229 -19.21 -10.51 -7.26
C ASN A 229 -18.28 -10.74 -6.06
N LYS A 230 -18.06 -12.02 -5.72
CA LYS A 230 -17.10 -12.41 -4.70
C LYS A 230 -15.70 -12.03 -5.17
N ALA A 231 -14.85 -11.56 -4.26
CA ALA A 231 -13.44 -11.30 -4.54
C ALA A 231 -12.79 -12.47 -5.30
N HIS A 232 -12.11 -12.17 -6.39
CA HIS A 232 -11.51 -13.16 -7.28
C HIS A 232 -10.24 -12.59 -7.93
N TYR A 233 -9.57 -13.41 -8.72
CA TYR A 233 -8.42 -13.01 -9.52
C TYR A 233 -8.81 -13.06 -10.99
N GLU A 234 -8.40 -12.05 -11.73
CA GLU A 234 -8.58 -11.99 -13.18
C GLU A 234 -7.34 -12.57 -13.84
N VAL A 235 -7.53 -13.56 -14.72
CA VAL A 235 -6.43 -14.35 -15.29
C VAL A 235 -6.38 -14.18 -16.79
N PHE A 236 -5.21 -13.87 -17.34
CA PHE A 236 -5.00 -13.64 -18.76
C PHE A 236 -3.92 -14.57 -19.31
N SER A 237 -4.01 -14.83 -20.62
CA SER A 237 -3.05 -15.61 -21.37
C SER A 237 -1.63 -15.05 -21.24
N SER A 238 -0.63 -15.89 -21.49
CA SER A 238 0.78 -15.50 -21.39
C SER A 238 1.21 -14.42 -22.37
N ASP A 239 0.49 -14.27 -23.49
CA ASP A 239 0.65 -13.17 -24.44
C ASP A 239 -0.22 -11.94 -24.12
N GLY A 240 -1.03 -12.03 -23.05
CA GLY A 240 -1.89 -10.96 -22.56
C GLY A 240 -3.10 -10.65 -23.45
N LYS A 241 -3.34 -11.41 -24.52
CA LYS A 241 -4.39 -11.07 -25.49
C LYS A 241 -5.79 -11.52 -25.08
N ILE A 242 -5.90 -12.55 -24.24
CA ILE A 242 -7.16 -13.22 -23.94
C ILE A 242 -7.35 -13.31 -22.43
N HIS A 243 -8.53 -12.91 -21.94
CA HIS A 243 -8.97 -13.22 -20.58
C HIS A 243 -9.40 -14.68 -20.48
N LEU A 244 -8.70 -15.45 -19.66
CA LEU A 244 -8.88 -16.89 -19.44
C LEU A 244 -9.95 -17.23 -18.40
N GLY A 245 -10.49 -16.23 -17.69
CA GLY A 245 -11.52 -16.40 -16.69
C GLY A 245 -11.12 -15.92 -15.30
N GLU A 246 -12.03 -16.11 -14.35
CA GLU A 246 -11.89 -15.66 -12.98
C GLU A 246 -11.43 -16.81 -12.08
N ALA A 247 -10.34 -16.63 -11.35
CA ALA A 247 -9.90 -17.58 -10.34
C ALA A 247 -10.40 -17.20 -8.96
N ASN A 248 -10.85 -18.18 -8.18
CA ASN A 248 -11.34 -17.95 -6.83
C ASN A 248 -10.19 -17.62 -5.85
N LEU A 249 -10.53 -17.35 -4.59
CA LEU A 249 -9.59 -17.05 -3.50
C LEU A 249 -8.56 -18.17 -3.18
N PHE A 250 -8.74 -19.37 -3.74
CA PHE A 250 -7.81 -20.50 -3.65
C PHE A 250 -6.97 -20.67 -4.91
N GLY A 251 -7.06 -19.74 -5.87
CA GLY A 251 -6.33 -19.76 -7.14
C GLY A 251 -6.88 -20.75 -8.17
N GLN A 252 -8.10 -21.27 -7.96
CA GLN A 252 -8.75 -22.19 -8.90
C GLN A 252 -9.46 -21.38 -9.98
N LEU A 253 -8.98 -21.47 -11.21
CA LEU A 253 -9.53 -20.78 -12.37
C LEU A 253 -10.89 -21.39 -12.77
N ASN A 254 -11.88 -20.52 -12.99
CA ASN A 254 -13.12 -20.85 -13.68
C ASN A 254 -13.10 -20.31 -15.13
N PRO A 255 -12.85 -21.16 -16.14
CA PRO A 255 -12.83 -20.75 -17.54
C PRO A 255 -14.20 -20.34 -18.10
N GLU A 256 -15.30 -20.65 -17.43
CA GLU A 256 -16.65 -20.24 -17.89
C GLU A 256 -16.82 -18.72 -17.88
N ASN A 257 -16.01 -18.01 -17.09
CA ASN A 257 -15.98 -16.54 -17.03
C ASN A 257 -14.96 -15.93 -18.02
N ALA A 258 -14.40 -16.73 -18.93
CA ALA A 258 -13.47 -16.24 -19.95
C ALA A 258 -14.12 -15.24 -20.90
N ASN A 259 -13.33 -14.29 -21.39
CA ASN A 259 -13.80 -13.30 -22.35
C ASN A 259 -12.71 -12.98 -23.38
N GLU A 260 -12.86 -13.50 -24.59
CA GLU A 260 -11.88 -13.34 -25.67
C GLU A 260 -11.72 -11.89 -26.16
N SER A 261 -12.68 -11.01 -25.87
CA SER A 261 -12.60 -9.59 -26.20
C SER A 261 -11.85 -8.75 -25.16
N LYS A 262 -11.54 -9.31 -23.98
CA LYS A 262 -10.84 -8.63 -22.91
C LYS A 262 -9.37 -9.01 -22.93
N SER A 263 -8.49 -8.01 -23.00
CA SER A 263 -7.04 -8.21 -23.00
C SER A 263 -6.40 -7.55 -21.78
N ILE A 264 -5.21 -7.99 -21.40
CA ILE A 264 -4.45 -7.30 -20.35
C ILE A 264 -4.06 -5.88 -20.80
N LYS A 265 -3.97 -5.62 -22.11
CA LYS A 265 -3.64 -4.26 -22.62
C LYS A 265 -4.72 -3.26 -22.28
N ASP A 266 -5.98 -3.68 -22.22
CA ASP A 266 -7.08 -2.83 -21.77
C ASP A 266 -6.96 -2.50 -20.27
N CYS A 267 -6.19 -3.31 -19.55
CA CYS A 267 -5.92 -3.18 -18.13
C CYS A 267 -4.60 -2.47 -17.80
N ILE A 268 -3.72 -2.26 -18.78
CA ILE A 268 -2.41 -1.63 -18.59
C ILE A 268 -2.53 -0.16 -18.96
N LYS A 269 -2.29 0.72 -17.98
CA LYS A 269 -1.94 2.13 -18.22
C LYS A 269 -0.49 2.36 -17.84
#